data_AF-A0A850QS31-F1
#
_entry.id   AF-A0A850QS31-F1
#
_cell.length_a   1.000
_cell.length_b   1.000
_cell.length_c   1.000
_cell.angle_alpha   90.00
_cell.angle_beta   90.00
_cell.angle_gamma   90.00
#
_symmetry.space_group_name_H-M   'P 1'
#
loop_
_entity.id
_entity.type
_entity.pdbx_description
1 polymer ?
#
loop_
_entity_poly.entity_id
_entity_poly.type
_entity_poly.pdbx_seq_one_letter_code
_entity_poly.pdbx_strand_id
1 'polypeptide(L)' 'MQLARAAFSDPFSFLGPQYHNLGIALRVWMPGADAVSVKTQAGDIYPLSRDKESGFVLEGDL' A
#
# COMPACT_ATOMS: atom_id res chain seq x y z
N MET A 1 -12.82 -3.26 7.63
CA MET A 1 -11.60 -3.63 8.38
C MET A 1 -11.25 -2.54 9.42
N GLN A 2 -10.38 -2.79 10.42
CA GLN A 2 -10.11 -1.85 11.54
C GLN A 2 -9.48 -0.50 11.15
N LEU A 3 -8.88 -0.37 9.94
CA LEU A 3 -8.42 0.93 9.43
C LEU A 3 -9.55 1.93 9.16
N ALA A 4 -10.72 1.46 8.72
CA ALA A 4 -11.86 2.31 8.36
C ALA A 4 -12.48 3.07 9.56
N ARG A 5 -12.11 2.70 10.79
CA ARG A 5 -12.64 3.27 12.04
C ARG A 5 -11.63 4.11 12.82
N ALA A 6 -10.44 4.36 12.27
CA ALA A 6 -9.31 4.98 12.99
C ALA A 6 -9.00 4.31 14.34
N ALA A 7 -9.40 3.04 14.50
CA ALA A 7 -9.26 2.26 15.73
C ALA A 7 -7.96 1.42 15.73
N PHE A 8 -7.07 1.68 14.78
CA PHE A 8 -5.81 0.97 14.63
C PHE A 8 -4.73 1.75 15.37
N SER A 9 -4.26 1.19 16.48
CA SER A 9 -3.33 1.87 17.40
C SER A 9 -1.95 2.11 16.80
N ASP A 10 -1.56 1.32 15.78
CA ASP A 10 -0.30 1.49 15.05
C ASP A 10 -0.50 1.32 13.54
N PRO A 11 -0.89 2.38 12.81
CA PRO A 11 -1.09 2.32 11.36
C PRO A 11 0.17 1.90 10.58
N PHE A 12 1.37 2.16 11.11
CA PHE A 12 2.63 1.85 10.41
C PHE A 12 3.03 0.39 10.53
N SER A 13 2.48 -0.34 11.50
CA SER A 13 2.55 -1.81 11.51
C SER A 13 1.87 -2.45 10.30
N PHE A 14 1.07 -1.71 9.52
CA PHE A 14 0.36 -2.20 8.34
C PHE A 14 0.54 -1.36 7.07
N LEU A 15 0.73 -0.05 7.20
CA LEU A 15 0.89 0.90 6.10
C LEU A 15 2.35 1.28 5.86
N GLY A 16 2.66 1.64 4.61
CA GLY A 16 3.99 2.01 4.17
C GLY A 16 4.76 0.83 3.59
N PRO A 17 6.07 1.02 3.35
CA PRO A 17 6.97 -0.06 2.93
C PRO A 17 7.16 -1.09 4.05
N GLN A 18 6.99 -2.36 3.73
CA GLN A 18 7.15 -3.47 4.67
C GLN A 18 8.00 -4.59 4.07
N TYR A 19 8.83 -5.21 4.91
CA TYR A 19 9.55 -6.42 4.55
C TYR A 19 8.59 -7.62 4.55
N HIS A 20 8.64 -8.40 3.47
CA HIS A 20 7.91 -9.65 3.32
C HIS A 20 8.86 -10.75 2.84
N ASN A 21 8.48 -12.02 3.00
CA ASN A 21 9.34 -13.16 2.61
C ASN A 21 9.70 -13.19 1.12
N LEU A 22 8.95 -12.49 0.28
CA LEU A 22 9.14 -12.42 -1.17
C LEU A 22 9.75 -11.08 -1.63
N GLY A 23 9.94 -10.10 -0.75
CA GLY A 23 10.46 -8.78 -1.14
C GLY A 23 9.91 -7.64 -0.28
N ILE A 24 9.94 -6.43 -0.82
CA ILE A 24 9.34 -5.24 -0.18
C ILE A 24 7.93 -5.06 -0.73
N ALA A 25 6.94 -5.05 0.15
CA ALA A 25 5.58 -4.66 -0.20
C ALA A 25 5.31 -3.21 0.22
N LEU A 26 4.69 -2.40 -0.64
CA LEU A 26 4.18 -1.08 -0.25
C LEU A 26 2.67 -1.15 -0.09
N ARG A 27 2.17 -0.88 1.12
CA ARG A 27 0.73 -0.80 1.38
C ARG A 27 0.29 0.63 1.66
N VAL A 28 -0.77 1.06 0.99
CA VAL A 28 -1.38 2.38 1.22
C VAL A 28 -2.89 2.26 1.36
N TRP A 29 -3.47 3.16 2.13
CA TRP A 29 -4.91 3.27 2.29
C TRP A 29 -5.37 4.60 1.71
N MET A 30 -6.16 4.55 0.63
CA MET A 30 -6.68 5.74 -0.08
C MET A 30 -8.17 5.57 -0.41
N PRO A 31 -9.07 5.87 0.55
CA PRO A 31 -10.51 5.88 0.32
C PRO A 31 -10.91 6.83 -0.80
N GLY A 32 -11.82 6.38 -1.67
CA GLY A 32 -12.33 7.17 -2.79
C GLY A 32 -11.39 7.28 -3.99
N ALA A 33 -10.19 6.70 -3.93
CA ALA A 33 -9.31 6.63 -5.10
C ALA A 33 -9.77 5.52 -6.05
N ASP A 34 -9.80 5.81 -7.35
CA ASP A 34 -10.05 4.84 -8.42
C ASP A 34 -8.79 4.02 -8.76
N ALA A 35 -7.61 4.63 -8.66
CA ALA A 35 -6.32 3.99 -8.87
C ALA A 35 -5.20 4.70 -8.09
N VAL A 36 -4.12 3.98 -7.81
CA VAL A 36 -2.92 4.51 -7.14
C VAL A 36 -1.67 4.01 -7.87
N SER A 37 -0.64 4.85 -7.96
CA SER A 37 0.67 4.48 -8.49
C SER A 37 1.77 5.13 -7.65
N VAL A 38 2.92 4.47 -7.55
CA VAL A 38 4.12 5.05 -6.92
C VAL A 38 5.08 5.49 -8.02
N LYS A 39 5.72 6.65 -7.83
CA LYS A 39 6.76 7.17 -8.71
C LYS A 39 8.09 7.17 -7.97
N THR A 40 9.11 6.56 -8.54
CA THR A 40 10.48 6.60 -7.98
C THR A 40 11.17 7.92 -8.32
N GLN A 41 12.26 8.23 -7.63
CA GLN A 41 13.10 9.37 -7.99
C GLN A 41 13.68 9.25 -9.41
N ALA A 42 13.93 8.02 -9.88
CA ALA A 42 14.40 7.75 -11.24
C ALA A 42 13.31 7.99 -12.31
N GLY A 43 12.05 8.11 -11.88
CA GLY A 43 10.92 8.40 -12.76
C GLY A 43 10.08 7.18 -13.14
N ASP A 44 10.45 5.99 -12.67
CA ASP A 44 9.66 4.78 -12.87
C ASP A 44 8.30 4.92 -12.19
N ILE A 45 7.27 4.37 -12.83
CA ILE A 45 5.91 4.38 -12.32
C ILE A 45 5.44 2.94 -12.17
N TYR A 46 5.09 2.56 -10.94
CA TYR A 46 4.53 1.26 -10.65
C TYR A 46 3.06 1.42 -10.23
N PRO A 47 2.11 0.86 -11.00
CA PRO A 47 0.71 0.83 -10.57
C PRO A 47 0.55 -0.10 -9.37
N LEU A 48 -0.25 0.31 -8.39
CA LEU A 48 -0.59 -0.55 -7.26
C LEU A 48 -1.86 -1.33 -7.56
N SER A 49 -1.88 -2.57 -7.12
CA SER A 49 -3.07 -3.43 -7.16
C SER A 49 -4.04 -3.01 -6.06
N ARG A 50 -5.33 -2.91 -6.41
CA ARG A 50 -6.38 -2.68 -5.42
C ARG A 50 -6.52 -3.93 -4.54
N ASP A 51 -6.31 -3.76 -3.25
CA ASP A 51 -6.68 -4.74 -2.21
C ASP A 51 -8.08 -4.42 -1.68
N LYS A 52 -8.58 -5.22 -0.74
CA LYS A 52 -9.91 -5.09 -0.13
C LYS A 52 -10.23 -3.64 0.31
N GLU A 53 -11.50 -3.28 0.18
CA GLU A 53 -12.09 -1.99 0.57
C GLU A 53 -11.42 -0.78 -0.13
N SER A 54 -10.40 -0.18 0.47
CA SER A 54 -9.67 1.01 -0.03
C SER A 54 -8.15 0.89 0.12
N GLY A 55 -7.66 -0.34 0.28
CA GLY A 55 -6.24 -0.64 0.31
C GLY A 55 -5.66 -0.76 -1.11
N PHE A 56 -4.39 -0.40 -1.26
CA PHE A 56 -3.61 -0.64 -2.46
C PHE A 56 -2.25 -1.20 -2.08
N VAL A 57 -1.77 -2.16 -2.85
CA VAL A 57 -0.52 -2.87 -2.58
C VAL A 57 0.35 -2.90 -3.84
N LEU A 58 1.63 -2.58 -3.67
CA LEU A 58 2.68 -2.98 -4.61
C LEU A 58 3.33 -4.23 -4.03
N GLU A 59 3.20 -5.36 -4.72
CA GLU A 59 3.92 -6.59 -4.38
C GLU A 59 5.31 -6.52 -5.02
N GLY A 60 6.35 -6.79 -4.23
CA GLY A 60 7.71 -6.86 -4.74
C GLY A 60 8.01 -8.27 -5.22
N ASP A 61 7.99 -8.47 -6.54
CA ASP A 61 8.82 -9.46 -7.25
C ASP A 61 10.08 -8.76 -7.83
N LEU A 62 10.57 -7.71 -7.15
CA LEU A 62 11.73 -6.92 -7.56
C LEU A 62 13.05 -7.60 -7.17
#